data_AF-A0A2H0X0L3-F1
#
_entry.id   AF-A0A2H0X0L3-F1
#
_cell.length_a   1.000
_cell.length_b   1.000
_cell.length_c   1.000
_cell.angle_alpha   90.00
_cell.angle_beta   90.00
_cell.angle_gamma   90.00
#
_symmetry.space_group_name_H-M   'P 1'
#
loop_
_entity.id
_entity.type
_entity.pdbx_description
1 polymer ?
#
loop_
_entity_poly.entity_id
_entity_poly.type
_entity_poly.pdbx_seq_one_letter_code
_entity_poly.pdbx_strand_id
1 'polypeptide(L)'
;MDNAVLQIRISKQLKKQFMIVSENLGFTASTLIKLFLAHVVQSRKIPFEIEEIPNAKFAKELDQIEKEEKSGDMHNYIKFANMDEAIVYMKEYVKKSTRRRTAKKPISTKTLRRSSIRPKASVQEIATI
;
A
#
# COMPACT_ATOMS: atom_id res chain seq x y z
N MET A 1 -6.76 -17.07 29.23
CA MET A 1 -6.86 -15.87 28.38
C MET A 1 -5.56 -15.74 27.63
N ASP A 2 -5.62 -15.82 26.30
CA ASP A 2 -4.44 -15.63 25.45
C ASP A 2 -4.14 -14.14 25.34
N ASN A 3 -3.01 -13.74 25.92
CA ASN A 3 -2.54 -12.35 25.88
C ASN A 3 -1.43 -12.25 24.85
N ALA A 4 -1.58 -11.33 23.89
CA ALA A 4 -0.55 -11.01 22.91
C ALA A 4 0.04 -9.62 23.20
N VAL A 5 1.36 -9.48 23.04
CA VAL A 5 2.07 -8.21 23.22
C VAL A 5 2.34 -7.59 21.85
N LEU A 6 1.95 -6.31 21.68
CA LEU A 6 2.18 -5.54 20.47
C LEU A 6 3.28 -4.49 20.71
N GLN A 7 4.42 -4.63 20.04
CA GLN A 7 5.52 -3.67 20.07
C GLN A 7 5.62 -2.94 18.73
N ILE A 8 5.48 -1.61 18.74
CA ILE A 8 5.51 -0.77 17.53
C ILE A 8 6.57 0.30 17.68
N ARG A 9 7.41 0.45 16.66
CA ARG A 9 8.38 1.55 16.56
C ARG A 9 7.66 2.79 16.01
N ILE A 10 7.63 3.86 16.78
CA ILE A 10 7.04 5.15 16.41
C ILE A 10 7.99 6.29 16.77
N SER A 11 7.82 7.44 16.12
CA SER A 11 8.59 8.63 16.46
C SER A 11 8.24 9.12 17.88
N LYS A 12 9.23 9.67 18.59
CA LYS A 12 9.05 10.15 19.96
C LYS A 12 8.02 11.28 20.05
N GLN A 13 7.96 12.14 19.03
CA GLN A 13 7.02 13.26 18.97
C GLN A 13 5.58 12.78 18.78
N LEU A 14 5.36 11.85 17.85
CA LEU A 14 4.04 11.27 17.59
C LEU A 14 3.49 10.58 18.84
N LYS A 15 4.34 9.81 19.56
CA LYS A 15 3.94 9.20 20.83
C LYS A 15 3.43 10.22 21.84
N LYS A 16 4.14 11.34 22.02
CA LYS A 16 3.75 12.39 22.97
C LYS A 16 2.42 13.02 22.58
N GLN A 17 2.27 13.40 21.31
CA GLN A 17 1.03 13.99 20.80
C GLN A 17 -0.15 13.04 20.97
N PHE A 18 0.03 11.76 20.64
CA PHE A 18 -1.01 10.75 20.80
C PHE A 18 -1.44 10.58 22.26
N MET A 19 -0.48 10.56 23.20
CA MET A 19 -0.78 10.48 24.64
C MET A 19 -1.63 11.67 25.10
N ILE A 20 -1.24 12.90 24.73
CA ILE A 20 -1.97 14.13 25.08
C ILE A 20 -3.40 14.08 24.52
N VAL A 21 -3.56 13.70 23.26
CA VAL A 21 -4.88 13.58 22.63
C VAL A 21 -5.72 12.49 23.33
N SER A 22 -5.12 11.35 23.66
CA SER A 22 -5.83 10.27 24.35
C SER A 22 -6.32 10.69 25.74
N GLU A 23 -5.49 11.41 26.50
CA GLU A 23 -5.83 11.91 27.84
C GLU A 23 -6.96 12.94 27.76
N ASN A 24 -6.93 13.84 26.78
CA ASN A 24 -8.00 14.81 26.55
C ASN A 24 -9.34 14.14 26.19
N LEU A 25 -9.30 12.98 25.55
CA LEU A 25 -10.48 12.16 25.23
C LEU A 25 -10.94 11.27 26.40
N GLY A 26 -10.21 11.25 27.52
CA GLY A 26 -10.51 10.42 28.68
C GLY A 26 -10.15 8.93 28.51
N PHE A 27 -9.33 8.58 27.52
CA PHE A 27 -8.92 7.20 27.25
C PHE A 27 -7.42 7.01 27.45
N THR A 28 -7.01 5.81 27.83
CA THR A 28 -5.59 5.44 27.72
C THR A 28 -5.23 5.20 26.25
N ALA A 29 -4.00 5.55 25.87
CA ALA A 29 -3.43 5.23 24.55
C ALA A 29 -3.62 3.75 24.17
N SER A 30 -3.47 2.83 25.13
CA SER A 30 -3.66 1.39 24.90
C SER A 30 -5.11 1.04 24.58
N THR A 31 -6.08 1.68 25.25
CA THR A 31 -7.52 1.47 24.97
C THR A 31 -7.87 1.92 23.56
N LEU A 32 -7.37 3.07 23.12
CA LEU A 32 -7.59 3.57 21.76
C LEU A 32 -7.00 2.64 20.69
N ILE A 33 -5.79 2.12 20.91
CA ILE A 33 -5.17 1.15 19.98
C ILE A 33 -6.03 -0.13 19.89
N LYS A 34 -6.54 -0.63 21.02
CA LYS A 34 -7.44 -1.81 21.02
C LYS A 34 -8.74 -1.53 20.28
N LEU A 35 -9.35 -0.37 20.51
CA LEU A 35 -10.58 0.03 19.80
C LEU A 35 -10.35 0.14 18.30
N PHE A 36 -9.22 0.74 17.89
CA PHE A 36 -8.84 0.81 16.49
C PHE A 36 -8.69 -0.58 15.87
N LEU A 37 -7.97 -1.48 16.53
CA LEU A 37 -7.81 -2.86 16.04
C LEU A 37 -9.15 -3.60 15.96
N ALA A 38 -10.01 -3.46 16.96
CA ALA A 38 -11.33 -4.06 16.97
C ALA A 38 -12.19 -3.54 15.81
N HIS A 39 -12.18 -2.22 15.58
CA HIS A 39 -12.90 -1.60 14.48
C HIS A 39 -12.40 -2.08 13.12
N VAL A 40 -11.09 -2.18 12.92
CA VAL A 40 -10.50 -2.67 11.66
C VAL A 40 -10.89 -4.12 11.39
N VAL A 41 -10.89 -4.98 12.43
CA VAL A 41 -11.29 -6.38 12.30
C VAL A 41 -12.78 -6.51 11.97
N GLN A 42 -13.64 -5.72 12.62
CA GLN A 42 -15.08 -5.75 12.41
C GLN A 42 -15.47 -5.21 11.02
N SER A 43 -14.96 -4.04 10.67
CA SER A 43 -15.32 -3.34 9.43
C SER A 43 -14.59 -3.91 8.20
N ARG A 44 -13.53 -4.69 8.40
CA ARG A 44 -12.60 -5.16 7.34
C ARG A 44 -12.11 -4.05 6.41
N LYS A 45 -12.08 -2.83 6.94
CA LYS A 45 -11.73 -1.59 6.23
C LYS A 45 -10.88 -0.75 7.18
N ILE A 46 -10.01 0.04 6.58
CA ILE A 46 -9.19 1.00 7.32
C ILE A 46 -10.04 2.25 7.57
N PRO A 47 -10.23 2.69 8.84
CA PRO A 47 -11.09 3.82 9.18
C PRO A 47 -10.36 5.16 9.01
N PHE A 48 -9.71 5.34 7.87
CA PHE A 48 -9.16 6.63 7.49
C PHE A 48 -9.90 7.07 6.23
N GLU A 49 -10.45 8.27 6.25
CA GLU A 49 -10.77 8.98 5.02
C GLU A 49 -9.44 9.39 4.40
N ILE A 50 -8.96 8.54 3.50
CA ILE A 50 -7.89 8.93 2.60
C ILE A 50 -8.59 9.72 1.51
N GLU A 51 -8.30 11.01 1.38
CA GLU A 51 -8.71 11.76 0.20
C GLU A 51 -8.23 10.96 -1.02
N GLU A 52 -9.18 10.43 -1.80
CA GLU A 52 -8.89 9.60 -2.96
C GLU A 52 -8.37 10.49 -4.09
N ILE A 53 -7.15 11.02 -3.92
CA ILE A 53 -6.47 11.78 -4.96
C ILE A 53 -6.13 10.79 -6.07
N PRO A 54 -6.65 10.99 -7.29
CA PRO A 54 -6.35 10.15 -8.43
C PRO A 54 -4.84 10.02 -8.62
N ASN A 55 -4.35 8.79 -8.73
CA ASN A 55 -2.97 8.56 -9.15
C ASN A 55 -2.76 9.22 -10.52
N ALA A 56 -1.56 9.75 -10.81
CA ALA A 56 -1.24 10.45 -12.05
C ALA A 56 -1.60 9.67 -13.32
N LYS A 57 -1.57 8.33 -13.28
CA LYS A 57 -2.05 7.49 -14.39
C LYS A 57 -3.57 7.55 -14.54
N PHE A 58 -4.29 7.50 -13.44
CA PHE A 58 -5.75 7.53 -13.40
C PHE A 58 -6.30 8.91 -13.80
N ALA A 59 -5.65 9.99 -13.36
CA ALA A 59 -5.99 11.35 -13.78
C ALA A 59 -5.91 11.53 -15.31
N LYS A 60 -4.85 11.02 -15.95
CA LYS A 60 -4.69 11.10 -17.41
C LYS A 60 -5.75 10.30 -18.17
N GLU A 61 -6.14 9.14 -17.64
CA GLU A 61 -7.20 8.32 -18.23
C GLU A 61 -8.55 9.04 -18.13
N LEU A 62 -8.86 9.68 -17.00
CA LEU A 62 -10.06 10.52 -16.83
C LEU A 62 -10.08 11.70 -17.82
N ASP A 63 -8.97 12.44 -17.94
CA ASP A 63 -8.85 13.55 -18.91
C ASP A 63 -9.07 13.08 -20.36
N GLN A 64 -8.62 11.87 -20.69
CA GLN A 64 -8.77 11.30 -22.02
C GLN A 64 -10.22 10.88 -22.28
N ILE A 65 -10.87 10.23 -21.30
CA ILE A 65 -12.29 9.86 -21.36
C ILE A 65 -13.15 11.11 -21.57
N GLU A 66 -12.90 12.18 -20.80
CA GLU A 66 -13.67 13.43 -20.92
C GLU A 66 -13.52 14.09 -22.30
N LYS A 67 -12.33 14.01 -22.91
CA LYS A 67 -12.09 14.56 -24.26
C LYS A 67 -12.80 13.75 -25.33
N GLU A 68 -12.77 12.42 -25.21
CA GLU A 68 -13.40 11.49 -26.14
C GLU A 68 -14.93 11.53 -26.03
N GLU A 69 -15.49 11.77 -24.84
CA GLU A 69 -16.92 12.02 -24.65
C GLU A 69 -17.35 13.35 -25.31
N LYS A 70 -16.56 14.42 -25.13
CA LYS A 70 -16.83 15.73 -25.76
C LYS A 70 -16.69 15.71 -27.28
N SER A 71 -15.76 14.94 -27.83
CA SER A 71 -15.59 14.81 -29.28
C SER A 71 -16.57 13.84 -29.93
N GLY A 72 -17.23 12.98 -29.14
CA GLY A 72 -18.15 11.95 -29.64
C GLY A 72 -17.45 10.74 -30.26
N ASP A 73 -16.11 10.74 -30.30
CA ASP A 73 -15.29 9.70 -30.93
C ASP A 73 -15.03 8.53 -29.99
N MET A 74 -16.10 7.86 -29.54
CA MET A 74 -16.00 6.67 -28.69
C MET A 74 -15.63 5.39 -29.47
N HIS A 75 -14.88 5.50 -30.57
CA HIS A 75 -14.57 4.39 -31.47
C HIS A 75 -13.72 3.28 -30.82
N ASN A 76 -12.96 3.61 -29.78
CA ASN A 76 -12.12 2.65 -29.05
C ASN A 76 -12.82 1.99 -27.85
N TYR A 77 -14.07 2.36 -27.55
CA TYR A 77 -14.84 1.75 -26.47
C TYR A 77 -15.66 0.58 -26.98
N ILE A 78 -15.63 -0.51 -26.23
CA ILE A 78 -16.47 -1.67 -26.50
C ILE A 78 -17.85 -1.36 -25.90
N LYS A 79 -18.83 -1.19 -26.79
CA LYS A 79 -20.23 -1.06 -26.41
C LYS A 79 -20.79 -2.45 -26.23
N PHE A 80 -21.32 -2.74 -25.05
CA PHE A 80 -22.01 -4.00 -24.78
C PHE A 80 -23.52 -3.76 -24.95
N ALA A 81 -24.20 -4.64 -25.67
CA ALA A 81 -25.64 -4.55 -25.81
C ALA A 81 -26.35 -5.04 -24.55
N ASN A 82 -25.77 -6.01 -23.84
CA ASN A 82 -26.35 -6.67 -22.68
C ASN A 82 -25.31 -6.89 -21.55
N MET A 83 -25.81 -7.01 -20.32
CA MET A 83 -24.97 -7.26 -19.12
C MET A 83 -24.16 -8.55 -19.24
N ASP A 84 -24.75 -9.62 -19.77
CA ASP A 84 -24.10 -10.93 -19.90
C ASP A 84 -22.89 -10.88 -20.84
N GLU A 85 -22.99 -10.09 -21.92
CA GLU A 85 -21.90 -9.89 -22.88
C GLU A 85 -20.71 -9.17 -22.23
N ALA A 86 -20.98 -8.15 -21.41
CA ALA A 86 -19.96 -7.45 -20.64
C ALA A 86 -19.24 -8.38 -19.65
N ILE A 87 -19.99 -9.26 -18.97
CA ILE A 87 -19.42 -10.25 -18.03
C ILE A 87 -18.52 -11.24 -18.76
N VAL A 88 -18.93 -11.74 -19.93
CA VAL A 88 -18.13 -12.66 -20.75
C VAL A 88 -16.83 -11.99 -21.19
N TYR A 89 -16.91 -10.78 -21.75
CA TYR A 89 -15.73 -10.02 -22.15
C TYR A 89 -14.75 -9.79 -21.00
N MET A 90 -15.26 -9.40 -19.82
CA MET A 90 -14.42 -9.16 -18.65
C MET A 90 -13.73 -10.45 -18.16
N LYS A 91 -14.43 -11.59 -18.16
CA LYS A 91 -13.85 -12.90 -17.82
C LYS A 91 -12.72 -13.28 -18.78
N GLU A 92 -12.89 -13.06 -20.09
CA GLU A 92 -11.84 -13.31 -21.08
C GLU A 92 -10.64 -12.39 -20.92
N TYR A 93 -10.88 -11.11 -20.64
CA TYR A 93 -9.82 -10.13 -20.40
C TYR A 93 -8.96 -10.51 -19.19
N VAL A 94 -9.59 -10.91 -18.08
CA VAL A 94 -8.88 -11.40 -16.87
C VAL A 94 -8.08 -12.68 -17.19
N LYS A 95 -8.64 -13.61 -17.95
CA LYS A 95 -7.94 -14.83 -18.39
C LYS A 95 -6.73 -14.52 -19.27
N LYS A 96 -6.80 -13.51 -20.13
CA LYS A 96 -5.69 -13.07 -20.99
C LYS A 96 -4.57 -12.38 -20.21
N SER A 97 -4.93 -11.56 -19.21
CA SER A 97 -3.94 -10.84 -18.39
C SER A 97 -3.19 -11.75 -17.40
N THR A 98 -3.86 -12.74 -16.82
CA THR A 98 -3.25 -13.76 -15.95
C THR A 98 -2.24 -14.63 -16.70
N ARG A 99 -2.56 -15.06 -17.92
CA ARG A 99 -1.64 -15.80 -18.81
C ARG A 99 -0.34 -15.03 -19.12
N ARG A 100 -0.40 -13.70 -19.23
CA ARG A 100 0.79 -12.85 -19.45
C ARG A 100 1.68 -12.74 -18.21
N ARG A 101 1.12 -12.88 -17.01
CA ARG A 101 1.87 -12.85 -15.75
C ARG A 101 2.63 -14.16 -15.50
N THR A 102 2.03 -15.31 -15.82
CA THR A 102 2.68 -16.63 -15.69
C THR A 102 3.72 -16.89 -16.78
N ALA A 103 3.59 -16.25 -17.95
CA ALA A 103 4.55 -16.39 -19.05
C ALA A 103 5.83 -15.54 -18.93
N LYS A 104 5.89 -14.58 -17.98
CA LYS A 104 7.16 -13.92 -17.64
C LYS A 104 8.00 -14.92 -16.85
N LYS A 105 9.01 -15.52 -17.51
CA LYS A 105 10.03 -16.38 -16.88
C LYS A 105 10.50 -15.73 -15.57
N PRO A 106 10.68 -16.49 -14.47
CA PRO A 106 11.22 -15.92 -13.25
C PRO A 106 12.55 -15.25 -13.57
N ILE A 107 12.72 -14.01 -13.14
CA ILE A 107 14.00 -13.32 -13.19
C ILE A 107 14.99 -14.25 -12.50
N SER A 108 15.91 -14.82 -13.28
CA SER A 108 16.96 -15.71 -12.78
C SER A 108 17.80 -14.93 -11.77
N THR A 109 17.56 -15.16 -10.48
CA THR A 109 18.40 -14.69 -9.37
C THR A 109 19.68 -15.53 -9.29
N LYS A 110 20.45 -15.56 -10.38
CA LYS A 110 21.86 -15.94 -10.34
C LYS A 110 22.67 -14.64 -10.49
N THR A 111 23.68 -14.53 -9.63
CA THR A 111 24.74 -13.51 -9.56
C THR A 111 24.39 -12.14 -8.98
N LEU A 112 24.49 -12.03 -7.65
CA LEU A 112 25.40 -11.05 -7.03
C LEU A 112 25.99 -11.68 -5.76
N ARG A 113 27.10 -12.41 -5.96
CA ARG A 113 27.92 -12.93 -4.87
C ARG A 113 28.71 -11.77 -4.25
N ARG A 114 28.52 -11.60 -2.94
CA ARG A 114 29.50 -11.20 -1.91
C ARG A 114 30.51 -10.09 -2.30
N SER A 115 30.37 -8.93 -1.67
CA SER A 115 31.52 -8.26 -1.07
C SER A 115 31.21 -7.92 0.39
N SER A 116 31.93 -8.59 1.28
CA SER A 116 31.89 -8.37 2.72
C SER A 116 32.54 -7.02 3.03
N ILE A 117 31.77 -6.08 3.56
CA ILE A 117 32.34 -4.91 4.23
C ILE A 117 32.34 -5.26 5.72
N ARG A 118 33.49 -5.73 6.22
CA ARG A 118 33.73 -5.83 7.67
C ARG A 118 33.82 -4.42 8.26
N PRO A 119 33.22 -4.12 9.42
CA PRO A 119 33.56 -2.92 10.16
C PRO A 119 34.97 -3.10 10.75
N LYS A 120 35.90 -2.16 10.49
CA LYS A 120 37.19 -2.14 11.18
C LYS A 120 36.96 -1.71 12.63
N ALA A 121 37.37 -2.58 13.54
CA ALA A 121 37.42 -2.33 14.97
C ALA A 121 38.40 -1.20 15.31
N SER A 122 38.09 -0.56 16.43
CA SER A 122 38.91 0.30 17.27
C SER A 122 40.41 0.02 17.23
N VAL A 123 41.21 1.08 17.04
CA VAL A 123 42.59 1.14 17.51
C VAL A 123 42.62 2.22 18.60
N GLN A 124 42.69 1.78 19.85
CA GLN A 124 43.14 2.60 20.96
C GLN A 124 44.68 2.68 20.91
N GLU A 125 45.17 3.89 21.19
CA GLU A 125 46.43 4.21 21.85
C GLU A 125 47.76 3.92 21.14
N ILE A 126 48.56 4.97 20.97
CA ILE A 126 49.91 5.21 21.55
C ILE A 126 50.65 6.18 20.63
N ALA A 127 50.98 7.38 21.14
CA ALA A 127 52.31 7.98 21.04
C ALA A 127 52.35 9.34 21.75
N THR A 128 53.19 9.35 22.77
CA THR A 128 53.70 10.41 23.63
C THR A 128 54.43 11.53 22.87
N ILE A 129 54.22 12.79 23.25
CA ILE A 129 55.15 13.80 23.81
C ILE A 129 54.34 15.07 24.06
#